data_AF-X1KWM8-F1
#
_entry.id   AF-X1KWM8-F1
#
_cell.length_a   1.000
_cell.length_b   1.000
_cell.length_c   1.000
_cell.angle_alpha   90.00
_cell.angle_beta   90.00
_cell.angle_gamma   90.00
#
_symmetry.space_group_name_H-M   'P 1'
#
loop_
_entity.id
_entity.type
_entity.pdbx_description
1 polymer ?
#
loop_
_entity_poly.entity_id
_entity_poly.type
_entity_poly.pdbx_seq_one_letter_code
_entity_poly.pdbx_strand_id
1 'polypeptide(L)'
;PYKKDGEAPHQAYRSKEVGEIEVFKGYEEGLKDIEGFSHLIILYLFHKSVKRSVKKEHFLDSFGLLVKPYLDDALRGLFATRSPNRPNPIGLTIVKLLKHEGNILKVKGVDMLDGTPLLDIKPYVPKFDQKTDVRIGWLEGKV
;
A
#
# COMPACT_ATOMS: atom_id res chain seq x y z
N PRO A 1 -7.65 -2.99 11.46
CA PRO A 1 -7.59 -4.35 12.07
C PRO A 1 -6.19 -4.71 12.58
N TYR A 2 -5.13 -4.39 11.82
CA TYR A 2 -3.75 -4.75 12.15
C TYR A 2 -3.07 -3.63 12.96
N LYS A 3 -2.57 -3.91 14.16
CA LYS A 3 -1.93 -2.91 15.04
C LYS A 3 -0.43 -3.13 15.16
N LYS A 4 0.02 -4.38 15.02
CA LYS A 4 1.42 -4.77 15.21
C LYS A 4 2.05 -5.25 13.91
N ASP A 5 3.38 -5.12 13.87
CA ASP A 5 4.19 -5.56 12.73
C ASP A 5 4.01 -7.09 12.58
N GLY A 6 3.81 -7.54 11.34
CA GLY A 6 3.53 -8.95 11.03
C GLY A 6 2.05 -9.35 11.05
N GLU A 7 1.14 -8.51 11.58
CA GLU A 7 -0.30 -8.79 11.54
C GLU A 7 -0.91 -8.47 10.16
N ALA A 8 -0.43 -7.40 9.52
CA ALA A 8 -0.88 -7.03 8.18
C ALA A 8 -0.39 -8.05 7.13
N PRO A 9 -1.26 -8.46 6.18
CA PRO A 9 -0.85 -9.38 5.13
C PRO A 9 0.18 -8.72 4.22
N HIS A 10 1.08 -9.53 3.65
CA HIS A 10 2.10 -9.04 2.73
C HIS A 10 1.54 -8.38 1.45
N GLN A 11 0.30 -8.72 1.06
CA GLN A 11 -0.40 -8.19 -0.11
C GLN A 11 -1.91 -8.13 0.15
N ALA A 12 -2.56 -7.03 -0.28
CA ALA A 12 -3.98 -6.74 -0.16
C ALA A 12 -4.93 -7.88 -0.55
N TYR A 13 -4.65 -8.60 -1.64
CA TYR A 13 -5.55 -9.66 -2.14
C TYR A 13 -5.77 -10.81 -1.14
N ARG A 14 -4.87 -10.95 -0.15
CA ARG A 14 -4.98 -11.94 0.94
C ARG A 14 -5.83 -11.45 2.11
N SER A 15 -6.11 -10.15 2.18
CA SER A 15 -6.92 -9.54 3.23
C SER A 15 -8.41 -9.70 2.93
N LYS A 16 -9.16 -10.17 3.92
CA LYS A 16 -10.63 -10.09 3.93
C LYS A 16 -11.14 -9.08 4.95
N GLU A 17 -10.24 -8.42 5.64
CA GLU A 17 -10.55 -7.54 6.75
C GLU A 17 -11.13 -6.21 6.28
N VAL A 18 -11.93 -5.63 7.17
CA VAL A 18 -12.50 -4.29 7.02
C VAL A 18 -11.62 -3.30 7.78
N GLY A 19 -11.41 -2.14 7.17
CA GLY A 19 -10.76 -1.00 7.79
C GLY A 19 -11.50 0.28 7.47
N GLU A 20 -10.98 1.37 8.02
CA GLU A 20 -11.50 2.71 7.82
C GLU A 20 -10.39 3.58 7.26
N ILE A 21 -10.75 4.41 6.29
CA ILE A 21 -9.90 5.47 5.75
C ILE A 21 -10.54 6.77 6.18
N GLU A 22 -9.89 7.46 7.09
CA GLU A 22 -10.29 8.79 7.52
C GLU A 22 -9.48 9.82 6.75
N VAL A 23 -10.18 10.72 6.06
CA VAL A 23 -9.57 11.90 5.45
C VAL A 23 -9.70 13.05 6.44
N PHE A 24 -8.70 13.93 6.56
CA PHE A 24 -8.87 15.12 7.41
C PHE A 24 -10.04 15.97 6.92
N LYS A 25 -10.77 16.57 7.87
CA LYS A 25 -11.99 17.35 7.59
C LYS A 25 -11.83 18.42 6.50
N GLY A 26 -10.68 19.09 6.43
CA GLY A 26 -10.40 20.08 5.39
C GLY A 26 -10.35 19.54 3.95
N TYR A 27 -10.28 18.21 3.78
CA TYR A 27 -10.29 17.52 2.50
C TYR A 27 -11.59 16.74 2.24
N GLU A 28 -12.59 16.82 3.14
CA GLU A 28 -13.84 16.04 3.03
C GLU A 28 -14.58 16.33 1.72
N GLU A 29 -14.58 17.57 1.24
CA GLU A 29 -15.19 17.93 -0.05
C GLU A 29 -14.58 17.15 -1.24
N GLY A 30 -13.33 16.72 -1.13
CA GLY A 30 -12.65 15.89 -2.13
C GLY A 30 -13.24 14.48 -2.27
N LEU A 31 -14.10 14.04 -1.34
CA LEU A 31 -14.82 12.76 -1.41
C LEU A 31 -16.16 12.86 -2.16
N LYS A 32 -16.52 14.03 -2.70
CA LYS A 32 -17.72 14.16 -3.52
C LYS A 32 -17.71 13.13 -4.66
N ASP A 33 -18.85 12.46 -4.87
CA ASP A 33 -19.08 11.44 -5.90
C ASP A 33 -18.28 10.12 -5.74
N ILE A 34 -17.56 9.92 -4.63
CA ILE A 34 -16.73 8.73 -4.39
C ILE A 34 -17.51 7.41 -4.43
N GLU A 35 -18.79 7.44 -4.05
CA GLU A 35 -19.69 6.27 -4.04
C GLU A 35 -20.04 5.76 -5.44
N GLY A 36 -19.75 6.55 -6.49
CA GLY A 36 -19.83 6.09 -7.88
C GLY A 36 -18.79 5.00 -8.21
N PHE A 37 -17.81 4.78 -7.34
CA PHE A 37 -16.74 3.80 -7.53
C PHE A 37 -16.82 2.66 -6.51
N SER A 38 -16.72 1.41 -6.99
CA SER A 38 -16.70 0.24 -6.10
C SER A 38 -15.32 -0.03 -5.50
N HIS A 39 -14.25 0.41 -6.16
CA HIS A 39 -12.87 0.16 -5.75
C HIS A 39 -12.04 1.44 -5.85
N LEU A 40 -11.12 1.59 -4.89
CA LEU A 40 -10.27 2.76 -4.74
C LEU A 40 -8.81 2.32 -4.66
N ILE A 41 -7.93 3.06 -5.32
CA ILE A 41 -6.49 3.01 -5.14
C ILE A 41 -6.15 3.94 -3.98
N ILE A 42 -5.45 3.42 -2.98
CA ILE A 42 -5.04 4.17 -1.80
C ILE A 42 -3.52 4.23 -1.76
N LEU A 43 -2.98 5.45 -1.68
CA LEU A 43 -1.56 5.68 -1.41
C LEU A 43 -1.39 6.05 0.06
N TYR A 44 -0.42 5.43 0.72
CA TYR A 44 -0.19 5.62 2.14
C TYR A 44 1.31 5.54 2.47
N LEU A 45 1.71 6.03 3.64
CA LEU A 45 3.11 6.05 4.07
C LEU A 45 3.39 4.86 4.99
N PHE A 46 4.37 4.02 4.67
CA PHE A 46 4.93 3.04 5.60
C PHE A 46 5.71 3.74 6.73
N HIS A 47 5.01 4.44 7.62
CA HIS A 47 5.58 5.28 8.68
C HIS A 47 6.54 4.52 9.63
N LYS A 48 6.40 3.19 9.75
CA LYS A 48 7.33 2.34 10.54
C LYS A 48 8.59 1.88 9.78
N SER A 49 8.61 1.92 8.45
CA SER A 49 9.84 1.63 7.68
C SER A 49 10.87 2.76 7.74
N VAL A 50 10.47 3.92 8.29
CA VAL A 50 11.31 5.12 8.43
C VAL A 50 12.26 5.04 9.63
N LYS A 51 12.51 3.86 10.22
CA LYS A 51 13.60 3.68 11.20
C LYS A 51 14.96 3.71 10.49
N ARG A 52 15.39 4.93 10.14
CA ARG A 52 16.61 5.29 9.43
C ARG A 52 17.86 4.92 10.25
N SER A 53 18.80 4.20 9.65
CA SER A 53 20.17 4.21 10.12
C SER A 53 20.77 5.60 9.85
N VAL A 54 20.81 6.45 10.88
CA VAL A 54 21.38 7.83 10.85
C VAL A 54 22.92 7.82 10.70
N LYS A 55 23.51 6.73 10.19
CA LYS A 55 24.95 6.48 10.20
C LYS A 55 25.57 6.35 8.81
N LYS A 56 24.93 6.89 7.78
CA LYS A 56 25.53 6.87 6.44
C LYS A 56 25.41 8.24 5.77
N GLU A 57 26.54 8.66 5.22
CA GLU A 57 26.83 10.02 4.76
C GLU A 57 25.92 10.46 3.61
N HIS A 58 25.32 9.50 2.88
CA HIS A 58 24.26 9.76 1.91
C HIS A 58 22.93 9.08 2.27
N PHE A 59 21.83 9.80 1.99
CA PHE A 59 20.46 9.31 2.15
C PHE A 59 20.21 7.96 1.44
N LEU A 60 20.88 7.73 0.30
CA LEU A 60 20.77 6.49 -0.47
C LEU A 60 21.47 5.30 0.19
N ASP A 61 22.54 5.54 0.95
CA ASP A 61 23.33 4.47 1.57
C ASP A 61 22.56 3.81 2.73
N SER A 62 21.54 4.49 3.26
CA SER A 62 20.68 4.02 4.35
C SER A 62 19.72 2.90 3.93
N PHE A 63 19.62 2.58 2.62
CA PHE A 63 18.75 1.53 2.10
C PHE A 63 19.55 0.40 1.44
N GLY A 64 19.24 -0.85 1.80
CA GLY A 64 19.71 -2.01 1.04
C GLY A 64 19.03 -2.02 -0.33
N LEU A 65 19.80 -1.81 -1.41
CA LEU A 65 19.30 -1.92 -2.79
C LEU A 65 19.00 -3.37 -3.20
N LEU A 66 19.43 -4.33 -2.39
CA LEU A 66 19.09 -5.74 -2.49
C LEU A 66 18.33 -6.16 -1.23
N VAL A 67 17.21 -6.87 -1.41
CA VAL A 67 16.35 -7.36 -0.32
C VAL A 67 16.03 -8.83 -0.51
N LYS A 68 15.78 -9.55 0.59
CA LYS A 68 15.24 -10.92 0.56
C LYS A 68 13.71 -10.85 0.66
N PRO A 69 12.95 -11.03 -0.43
CA PRO A 69 11.48 -10.97 -0.38
C PRO A 69 10.90 -12.25 0.25
N TYR A 70 9.66 -12.19 0.75
CA TYR A 70 9.04 -13.33 1.46
C TYR A 70 8.77 -14.58 0.59
N LEU A 71 8.74 -14.42 -0.74
CA LEU A 71 8.48 -15.49 -1.72
C LEU A 71 9.77 -16.05 -2.34
N ASP A 72 10.95 -15.63 -1.90
CA ASP A 72 12.21 -16.06 -2.52
C ASP A 72 13.35 -16.16 -1.52
N ASP A 73 14.26 -17.10 -1.79
CA ASP A 73 15.49 -17.21 -1.03
C ASP A 73 16.63 -16.38 -1.60
N ALA A 74 16.56 -16.03 -2.89
CA ALA A 74 17.52 -15.15 -3.53
C ALA A 74 17.29 -13.67 -3.19
N LEU A 75 18.39 -12.91 -3.10
CA LEU A 75 18.32 -11.45 -3.04
C LEU A 75 17.76 -10.90 -4.37
N ARG A 76 16.85 -9.94 -4.27
CA ARG A 76 16.23 -9.23 -5.40
C ARG A 76 16.50 -7.74 -5.29
N GLY A 77 16.65 -7.07 -6.42
CA GLY A 77 16.73 -5.62 -6.48
C GLY A 77 15.48 -4.99 -5.84
N LEU A 78 15.66 -4.01 -4.96
CA LEU A 78 14.59 -3.40 -4.17
C LEU A 78 13.38 -2.98 -5.03
N PHE A 79 13.64 -2.33 -6.17
CA PHE A 79 12.60 -1.84 -7.09
C PHE A 79 11.91 -2.95 -7.90
N ALA A 80 12.51 -4.15 -7.96
CA ALA A 80 11.86 -5.35 -8.49
C ALA A 80 11.02 -6.08 -7.42
N THR A 81 10.77 -5.44 -6.27
CA THR A 81 9.94 -5.97 -5.17
C THR A 81 8.92 -4.94 -4.69
N ARG A 82 8.03 -5.38 -3.79
CA ARG A 82 7.08 -4.55 -3.05
C ARG A 82 7.48 -4.31 -1.58
N SER A 83 8.78 -4.39 -1.27
CA SER A 83 9.27 -4.14 0.10
C SER A 83 8.87 -2.74 0.60
N PRO A 84 8.43 -2.60 1.88
CA PRO A 84 8.09 -1.30 2.48
C PRO A 84 9.33 -0.45 2.82
N ASN A 85 10.52 -1.05 2.90
CA ASN A 85 11.79 -0.37 3.21
C ASN A 85 12.41 0.16 1.91
N ARG A 86 11.99 1.36 1.48
CA ARG A 86 12.41 1.97 0.20
C ARG A 86 12.62 3.49 0.34
N PRO A 87 13.37 4.14 -0.59
CA PRO A 87 13.69 5.57 -0.49
C PRO A 87 12.48 6.47 -0.26
N ASN A 88 11.39 6.20 -1.00
CA ASN A 88 10.08 6.80 -0.78
C ASN A 88 9.14 5.69 -0.29
N PRO A 89 8.89 5.57 1.03
CA PRO A 89 8.16 4.46 1.64
C PRO A 89 6.64 4.58 1.41
N ILE A 90 6.24 4.69 0.15
CA ILE A 90 4.86 4.80 -0.29
C ILE A 90 4.33 3.39 -0.56
N GLY A 91 3.25 3.04 0.13
CA GLY A 91 2.42 1.88 -0.15
C GLY A 91 1.31 2.22 -1.14
N LEU A 92 0.87 1.20 -1.86
CA LEU A 92 -0.25 1.25 -2.78
C LEU A 92 -1.10 0.02 -2.54
N THR A 93 -2.39 0.23 -2.28
CA THR A 93 -3.37 -0.85 -2.16
C THR A 93 -4.60 -0.55 -3.01
N ILE A 94 -5.34 -1.60 -3.36
CA ILE A 94 -6.66 -1.46 -3.97
C ILE A 94 -7.66 -2.05 -2.98
N VAL A 95 -8.61 -1.22 -2.54
CA VAL A 95 -9.64 -1.60 -1.58
C VAL A 95 -11.02 -1.51 -2.21
N LYS A 96 -11.95 -2.32 -1.70
CA LYS A 96 -13.38 -2.19 -2.05
C LYS A 96 -14.04 -1.19 -1.11
N LEU A 97 -14.70 -0.17 -1.67
CA LEU A 97 -15.55 0.74 -0.90
C LEU A 97 -16.81 0.00 -0.44
N LEU A 98 -17.10 0.06 0.87
CA LEU A 98 -18.29 -0.53 1.46
C LEU A 98 -19.31 0.53 1.87
N LYS A 99 -18.84 1.67 2.38
CA LYS A 99 -19.68 2.77 2.87
C LYS A 99 -18.89 4.08 2.91
N HIS A 100 -19.56 5.20 2.70
CA HIS A 100 -19.03 6.55 2.84
C HIS A 100 -19.88 7.30 3.89
N GLU A 101 -19.24 7.86 4.91
CA GLU A 101 -19.89 8.61 6.00
C GLU A 101 -19.07 9.85 6.36
N GLY A 102 -19.44 11.00 5.79
CA GLY A 102 -18.69 12.24 5.97
C GLY A 102 -17.24 12.08 5.49
N ASN A 103 -16.27 12.26 6.38
CA ASN A 103 -14.84 12.14 6.06
C ASN A 103 -14.28 10.71 6.22
N ILE A 104 -15.13 9.70 6.45
CA ILE A 104 -14.72 8.32 6.71
C ILE A 104 -15.24 7.41 5.59
N LEU A 105 -14.33 6.60 5.04
CA LEU A 105 -14.64 5.52 4.10
C LEU A 105 -14.43 4.17 4.78
N LYS A 106 -15.49 3.37 4.88
CA LYS A 106 -15.39 1.97 5.29
C LYS A 106 -15.00 1.12 4.09
N VAL A 107 -13.91 0.39 4.19
CA VAL A 107 -13.31 -0.33 3.05
C VAL A 107 -12.93 -1.77 3.41
N LYS A 108 -12.84 -2.63 2.41
CA LYS A 108 -12.41 -4.03 2.54
C LYS A 108 -11.14 -4.30 1.74
N GLY A 109 -10.29 -5.16 2.28
CA GLY A 109 -9.03 -5.59 1.61
C GLY A 109 -7.82 -4.77 2.05
N VAL A 110 -7.87 -4.16 3.23
CA VAL A 110 -6.77 -3.38 3.80
C VAL A 110 -5.55 -4.26 4.09
N ASP A 111 -4.34 -3.73 3.89
CA ASP A 111 -3.05 -4.39 4.15
C ASP A 111 -2.02 -3.46 4.81
N MET A 112 -2.51 -2.45 5.53
CA MET A 112 -1.71 -1.49 6.29
C MET A 112 -2.02 -1.57 7.78
N LEU A 113 -1.07 -1.08 8.57
CA LEU A 113 -1.22 -0.97 10.02
C LEU A 113 -2.19 0.17 10.38
N ASP A 114 -2.81 0.04 11.53
CA ASP A 114 -3.58 1.07 12.19
C ASP A 114 -2.73 2.33 12.42
N GLY A 115 -3.32 3.50 12.22
CA GLY A 115 -2.62 4.79 12.28
C GLY A 115 -1.66 5.08 11.11
N THR A 116 -1.69 4.28 10.04
CA THR A 116 -0.87 4.55 8.84
C THR A 116 -1.32 5.85 8.16
N PRO A 117 -0.41 6.82 7.91
CA PRO A 117 -0.78 8.06 7.24
C PRO A 117 -1.24 7.84 5.80
N LEU A 118 -2.40 8.40 5.47
CA LEU A 118 -2.95 8.48 4.12
C LEU A 118 -2.23 9.57 3.32
N LEU A 119 -1.92 9.28 2.05
CA LEU A 119 -1.31 10.24 1.12
C LEU A 119 -2.27 10.64 -0.01
N ASP A 120 -3.05 9.70 -0.54
CA ASP A 120 -3.90 9.95 -1.71
C ASP A 120 -5.01 8.89 -1.87
N ILE A 121 -6.08 9.24 -2.57
CA ILE A 121 -7.20 8.36 -2.94
C ILE A 121 -7.51 8.59 -4.42
N LYS A 122 -7.61 7.50 -5.20
CA LYS A 122 -8.01 7.56 -6.61
C LYS A 122 -9.04 6.47 -6.94
N PRO A 123 -9.96 6.69 -7.89
CA PRO A 123 -10.84 5.63 -8.37
C PRO A 123 -10.02 4.56 -9.10
N TYR A 124 -10.36 3.29 -8.89
CA TYR A 124 -9.86 2.20 -9.72
C TYR A 124 -10.76 2.02 -10.95
N VAL A 125 -10.18 2.07 -12.13
CA VAL A 125 -10.87 1.94 -13.42
C VAL A 125 -10.19 0.85 -14.25
N PRO A 126 -10.82 -0.33 -14.41
CA PRO A 126 -10.23 -1.48 -15.12
C PRO A 126 -9.68 -1.13 -16.50
N LYS A 127 -10.36 -0.25 -17.25
CA LYS A 127 -9.98 0.16 -18.60
C LYS A 127 -8.53 0.63 -18.72
N PHE A 128 -7.98 1.26 -17.69
CA PHE A 128 -6.60 1.75 -17.74
C PHE A 128 -5.71 1.26 -16.60
N ASP A 129 -6.27 0.81 -15.47
CA ASP A 129 -5.50 0.27 -14.35
C ASP A 129 -5.20 -1.23 -14.50
N GLN A 130 -6.03 -2.00 -15.22
CA GLN A 130 -5.79 -3.41 -15.48
C GLN A 130 -4.99 -3.60 -16.76
N LYS A 131 -3.92 -4.41 -16.70
CA LYS A 131 -3.10 -4.80 -17.85
C LYS A 131 -3.24 -6.29 -18.09
N THR A 132 -3.45 -6.69 -19.35
CA THR A 132 -3.71 -8.07 -19.78
C THR A 132 -2.65 -8.54 -20.77
N ASP A 133 -1.38 -8.37 -20.44
CA ASP A 133 -0.21 -8.96 -21.12
C ASP A 133 1.02 -8.53 -20.31
N VAL A 134 1.20 -9.17 -19.16
CA VAL A 134 2.19 -8.73 -18.16
C VAL A 134 3.21 -9.83 -17.90
N ARG A 135 4.49 -9.44 -17.86
CA ARG A 135 5.57 -10.27 -17.31
C ARG A 135 5.76 -9.91 -15.85
N ILE A 136 5.75 -10.92 -14.98
CA ILE A 136 5.87 -10.73 -13.52
C ILE A 136 7.26 -11.11 -12.98
N GLY A 137 8.17 -11.51 -13.86
CA GLY A 137 9.59 -11.72 -13.54
C GLY A 137 9.77 -12.87 -12.56
N TRP A 138 10.55 -12.64 -11.50
CA TRP A 138 10.88 -13.69 -10.53
C TRP A 138 9.68 -14.21 -9.71
N LEU A 139 8.51 -13.58 -9.84
CA LEU A 139 7.25 -14.04 -9.25
C LEU A 139 6.58 -15.17 -10.07
N GLU A 140 7.02 -15.43 -11.31
CA GLU A 140 6.50 -16.53 -12.13
C GLU A 140 6.65 -17.87 -11.40
N GLY A 141 5.55 -18.64 -11.33
CA GLY A 141 5.49 -19.91 -10.60
C GLY A 141 5.41 -19.79 -9.07
N LYS A 142 5.29 -18.57 -8.51
CA LYS A 142 5.27 -18.33 -7.05
C LYS A 142 4.02 -17.65 -6.51
N VAL A 143 3.20 -17.05 -7.39
CA VAL A 143 1.96 -16.33 -7.05
C VAL A 143 0.75 -16.99 -7.66
#